data_AF-A0A2R5L3N8-F1
#
_entry.id   AF-A0A2R5L3N8-F1
#
_cell.length_a   1.000
_cell.length_b   1.000
_cell.length_c   1.000
_cell.angle_alpha   90.00
_cell.angle_beta   90.00
_cell.angle_gamma   90.00
#
_symmetry.space_group_name_H-M   'P 1'
#
loop_
_entity.id
_entity.type
_entity.pdbx_description
1 polymer ?
#
loop_
_entity_poly.entity_id
_entity_poly.type
_entity_poly.pdbx_seq_one_letter_code
_entity_poly.pdbx_strand_id
1 'polypeptide(L)'
;AKQMSIAKINYDSAFHYELQTFTEKRETSWAFTPYGGGDIDGPGTGPAPLPCEVVAGPANLFHDEVKVVQVPHTASVKECHRCKGTGSLQCSECHGKGWTRCLSCHGDGWYTD
;
A
#
# COMPACT_ATOMS: atom_id res chain seq x y z
N ALA A 1 -21.25 -41.20 -46.04
CA ALA A 1 -20.93 -41.49 -44.63
C ALA A 1 -21.79 -42.66 -44.17
N LYS A 2 -21.18 -43.76 -43.69
CA LYS A 2 -21.92 -44.95 -43.21
C LYS A 2 -22.65 -44.61 -41.89
N GLN A 3 -23.90 -45.06 -41.77
CA GLN A 3 -24.75 -44.89 -40.58
C GLN A 3 -24.09 -45.47 -39.33
N MET A 4 -23.94 -44.66 -38.28
CA MET A 4 -23.49 -45.09 -36.96
C MET A 4 -24.73 -45.20 -36.05
N SER A 5 -25.09 -46.42 -35.65
CA SER A 5 -26.21 -46.68 -34.73
C SER A 5 -25.67 -46.98 -33.33
N ILE A 6 -26.01 -46.14 -32.36
CA ILE A 6 -25.63 -46.33 -30.96
C ILE A 6 -26.47 -47.48 -30.38
N ALA A 7 -25.82 -48.54 -29.91
CA ALA A 7 -26.49 -49.75 -29.42
C ALA A 7 -26.76 -49.73 -27.90
N LYS A 8 -25.95 -49.03 -27.11
CA LYS A 8 -26.06 -48.97 -25.65
C LYS A 8 -25.31 -47.77 -25.09
N ILE A 9 -25.89 -47.08 -24.11
CA ILE A 9 -25.26 -46.00 -23.34
C ILE A 9 -25.27 -46.45 -21.89
N ASN A 10 -24.09 -46.52 -21.28
CA ASN A 10 -23.93 -46.74 -19.84
C ASN A 10 -23.56 -45.39 -19.21
N TYR A 11 -24.27 -45.01 -18.16
CA TYR A 11 -23.99 -43.79 -17.41
C TYR A 11 -23.18 -44.16 -16.18
N ASP A 12 -21.98 -43.61 -16.08
CA ASP A 12 -21.17 -43.63 -14.87
C ASP A 12 -21.01 -42.20 -14.34
N SER A 13 -20.98 -42.05 -13.03
CA SER A 13 -20.72 -40.77 -12.38
C SER A 13 -19.24 -40.41 -12.49
N ALA A 14 -18.94 -39.29 -13.13
CA ALA A 14 -17.61 -38.69 -13.16
C ALA A 14 -17.57 -37.47 -12.24
N PHE A 15 -16.51 -37.34 -11.44
CA PHE A 15 -16.26 -36.15 -10.64
C PHE A 15 -15.49 -35.13 -11.49
N HIS A 16 -15.97 -33.89 -11.48
CA HIS A 16 -15.24 -32.74 -12.00
C HIS A 16 -14.75 -31.92 -10.79
N TYR A 17 -13.45 -31.70 -10.70
CA TYR A 17 -12.88 -30.80 -9.68
C TYR A 17 -11.91 -29.83 -10.35
N GLU A 18 -11.82 -28.64 -9.77
CA GLU A 18 -10.88 -27.61 -10.16
C GLU A 18 -9.94 -27.35 -8.98
N LEU A 19 -8.63 -27.42 -9.22
CA LEU A 19 -7.63 -27.04 -8.24
C LEU A 19 -7.12 -25.63 -8.58
N GLN A 20 -7.47 -24.67 -7.75
CA GLN A 20 -6.97 -23.31 -7.87
C GLN A 20 -5.86 -23.09 -6.82
N THR A 21 -4.80 -22.40 -7.22
CA THR A 21 -3.72 -21.97 -6.33
C THR A 21 -3.53 -20.46 -6.49
N PHE A 22 -3.06 -19.79 -5.45
CA PHE A 22 -2.72 -18.37 -5.51
C PHE A 22 -1.40 -18.13 -4.78
N THR A 23 -0.70 -17.07 -5.18
CA THR A 23 0.57 -16.66 -4.60
C THR A 23 0.49 -15.21 -4.15
N GLU A 24 1.01 -14.92 -2.98
CA GLU A 24 1.13 -13.55 -2.47
C GLU A 24 2.58 -13.07 -2.58
N LYS A 25 2.78 -11.81 -2.98
CA LYS A 25 4.07 -11.12 -2.93
C LYS A 25 3.93 -9.89 -2.03
N ARG A 26 4.87 -9.69 -1.10
CA ARG A 26 4.93 -8.51 -0.23
C ARG A 26 6.16 -7.67 -0.55
N GLU A 27 5.97 -6.36 -0.60
CA GLU A 27 7.03 -5.36 -0.81
C GLU A 27 6.83 -4.20 0.18
N THR A 28 7.93 -3.60 0.62
CA THR A 28 7.92 -2.45 1.54
C THR A 28 8.45 -1.21 0.85
N SER A 29 7.77 -0.08 1.06
CA SER A 29 8.22 1.23 0.58
C SER A 29 7.81 2.32 1.57
N TRP A 30 8.62 3.38 1.66
CA TRP A 30 8.30 4.54 2.47
C TRP A 30 7.27 5.42 1.76
N ALA A 31 6.22 5.81 2.49
CA ALA A 31 5.23 6.80 2.06
C ALA A 31 5.32 8.04 2.96
N PHE A 32 5.04 9.21 2.38
CA PHE A 32 5.14 10.50 3.09
C PHE A 32 3.86 11.31 2.90
N THR A 33 3.35 11.87 3.99
CA THR A 33 2.17 12.76 4.01
C THR A 33 2.41 13.95 4.93
N PRO A 34 1.78 15.12 4.68
CA PRO A 34 1.80 16.22 5.62
C PRO A 34 1.30 15.76 6.99
N TYR A 35 2.00 16.17 8.06
CA TYR A 35 1.62 15.82 9.42
C TYR A 35 0.49 16.75 9.92
N GLY A 36 -0.62 16.17 10.35
CA GLY A 36 -1.83 16.90 10.77
C GLY A 36 -1.95 17.20 12.27
N GLY A 37 -0.95 16.88 13.09
CA GLY A 37 -0.96 17.19 14.54
C GLY A 37 -1.69 16.19 15.43
N GLY A 38 -1.58 14.88 15.17
CA GLY A 38 -2.17 13.82 16.00
C GLY A 38 -1.16 12.74 16.38
N ASP A 39 -1.57 11.78 17.21
CA ASP A 39 -0.69 10.69 17.63
C ASP A 39 -0.19 9.87 16.44
N ILE A 40 1.08 9.45 16.49
CA ILE A 40 1.69 8.60 15.48
C ILE A 40 1.96 7.21 16.00
N ASP A 41 1.61 6.20 15.20
CA ASP A 41 1.94 4.80 15.45
C ASP A 41 3.39 4.50 15.07
N GLY A 42 4.31 5.04 15.87
CA GLY A 42 5.76 4.88 15.68
C GLY A 42 6.38 3.81 16.58
N PRO A 43 7.70 3.60 16.52
CA PRO A 43 8.40 2.55 17.27
C PRO A 43 8.25 2.62 18.80
N GLY A 44 7.80 3.75 19.35
CA GLY A 44 7.50 3.90 20.79
C GLY A 44 6.19 3.21 21.23
N THR A 45 5.32 2.84 20.29
CA THR A 45 4.03 2.18 20.58
C THR A 45 4.10 0.66 20.53
N GLY A 46 5.18 0.09 19.98
CA GLY A 46 5.40 -1.33 19.87
C GLY A 46 6.54 -1.68 18.90
N PRO A 47 6.98 -2.95 18.85
CA PRO A 47 7.93 -3.40 17.83
C PRO A 47 7.24 -3.50 16.47
N ALA A 48 7.97 -3.16 15.40
CA ALA A 48 7.48 -3.39 14.05
C ALA A 48 7.27 -4.89 13.78
N PRO A 49 6.14 -5.29 13.19
CA PRO A 49 5.85 -6.70 12.90
C PRO A 49 6.72 -7.24 11.75
N LEU A 50 6.82 -8.57 11.66
CA LEU A 50 7.44 -9.22 10.51
C LEU A 50 6.57 -9.05 9.24
N PRO A 51 7.16 -9.15 8.03
CA PRO A 51 6.42 -8.98 6.79
C PRO A 51 5.16 -9.85 6.66
N CYS A 52 5.20 -11.10 7.14
CA CYS A 52 4.05 -12.03 7.10
C CYS A 52 3.02 -11.81 8.22
N GLU A 53 3.39 -11.11 9.30
CA GLU A 53 2.50 -10.80 10.43
C GLU A 53 1.59 -9.60 10.14
N VAL A 54 1.96 -8.77 9.15
CA VAL A 54 1.11 -7.67 8.68
C VAL A 54 -0.20 -8.23 8.14
N VAL A 55 -1.32 -7.73 8.65
CA VAL A 55 -2.66 -8.15 8.28
C VAL A 55 -2.98 -7.67 6.86
N ALA A 56 -2.89 -8.58 5.88
CA ALA A 56 -3.11 -8.30 4.46
C ALA A 56 -3.75 -9.49 3.71
N GLY A 57 -4.65 -10.23 4.35
CA GLY A 57 -5.32 -11.37 3.72
C GLY A 57 -6.20 -10.96 2.52
N PRO A 58 -6.41 -11.84 1.52
CA PRO A 58 -7.19 -11.52 0.30
C PRO A 58 -8.65 -11.19 0.63
N ALA A 59 -9.25 -10.25 -0.09
CA ALA A 59 -10.68 -9.95 0.04
C ALA A 59 -11.54 -11.07 -0.56
N ASN A 60 -11.10 -11.63 -1.70
CA ASN A 60 -11.71 -12.78 -2.35
C ASN A 60 -10.63 -13.82 -2.66
N LEU A 61 -10.90 -15.08 -2.37
CA LEU A 61 -9.98 -16.17 -2.72
C LEU A 61 -9.89 -16.31 -4.25
N PHE A 62 -8.69 -16.65 -4.74
CA PHE A 62 -8.40 -16.90 -6.16
C PHE A 62 -8.69 -15.71 -7.11
N HIS A 63 -8.56 -14.48 -6.61
CA HIS A 63 -8.65 -13.26 -7.41
C HIS A 63 -7.37 -12.44 -7.24
N ASP A 64 -6.91 -11.85 -8.34
CA ASP A 64 -5.77 -10.93 -8.29
C ASP A 64 -6.17 -9.65 -7.56
N GLU A 65 -5.38 -9.27 -6.56
CA GLU A 65 -5.60 -8.10 -5.74
C GLU A 65 -4.26 -7.46 -5.34
N VAL A 66 -4.24 -6.13 -5.27
CA VAL A 66 -3.11 -5.37 -4.74
C VAL A 66 -3.60 -4.53 -3.56
N LYS A 67 -2.97 -4.71 -2.39
CA LYS A 67 -3.26 -3.95 -1.17
C LYS A 67 -2.07 -3.10 -0.77
N VAL A 68 -2.34 -1.83 -0.45
CA VAL A 68 -1.38 -0.93 0.18
C VAL A 68 -1.82 -0.75 1.63
N VAL A 69 -1.03 -1.26 2.56
CA VAL A 69 -1.30 -1.19 4.00
C VAL A 69 -0.16 -0.46 4.69
N GLN A 70 -0.49 0.37 5.69
CA GLN A 70 0.53 0.96 6.56
C GLN A 70 1.08 -0.13 7.48
N VAL A 71 2.40 -0.20 7.60
CA VAL A 71 3.04 -1.16 8.51
C VAL A 71 2.92 -0.62 9.94
N PRO A 72 2.29 -1.36 10.88
CA PRO A 72 2.15 -0.92 12.26
C PRO A 72 3.48 -0.57 12.92
N HIS A 73 3.47 0.41 13.81
CA HIS A 73 4.61 0.83 14.63
C HIS A 73 5.83 1.33 13.83
N THR A 74 5.66 1.74 12.58
CA THR A 74 6.75 2.24 11.71
C THR A 74 6.61 3.71 11.32
N ALA A 75 5.55 4.39 11.75
CA ALA A 75 5.35 5.80 11.43
C ALA A 75 6.39 6.69 12.14
N SER A 76 6.80 7.78 11.48
CA SER A 76 7.69 8.76 12.09
C SER A 76 7.43 10.17 11.53
N VAL A 77 7.61 11.16 12.40
CA VAL A 77 7.59 12.60 12.09
C VAL A 77 9.06 13.04 11.82
N LYS A 78 9.31 13.76 10.73
CA LYS A 78 10.59 14.16 10.13
C LYS A 78 10.43 15.47 9.37
N GLU A 79 11.45 16.31 9.34
CA GLU A 79 11.39 17.54 8.54
C GLU A 79 10.92 17.35 7.08
N CYS A 80 10.09 18.29 6.62
CA CYS A 80 9.60 18.28 5.26
C CYS A 80 10.78 18.26 4.27
N HIS A 81 10.84 17.25 3.42
CA HIS A 81 11.98 17.02 2.52
C HIS A 81 12.18 18.16 1.52
N ARG A 82 11.09 18.88 1.20
CA ARG A 82 11.04 19.95 0.21
C ARG A 82 11.51 21.29 0.76
N CYS A 83 11.03 21.69 1.94
CA CYS A 83 11.39 22.98 2.55
C CYS A 83 12.42 22.87 3.68
N LYS A 84 12.86 21.65 4.05
CA LYS A 84 13.84 21.41 5.11
C LYS A 84 13.44 22.06 6.44
N GLY A 85 12.20 21.81 6.86
CA GLY A 85 11.68 22.34 8.13
C GLY A 85 11.11 23.76 8.08
N THR A 86 11.40 24.57 7.05
CA THR A 86 11.09 26.02 7.07
C THR A 86 9.62 26.38 6.84
N GLY A 87 8.79 25.42 6.38
CA GLY A 87 7.41 25.68 5.95
C GLY A 87 7.26 26.53 4.67
N SER A 88 8.35 27.06 4.12
CA SER A 88 8.30 27.99 2.98
C SER A 88 9.40 27.71 1.95
N LEU A 89 9.17 28.10 0.72
CA LEU A 89 10.11 27.96 -0.39
C LEU A 89 10.37 29.33 -0.99
N GLN A 90 11.63 29.58 -1.35
CA GLN A 90 12.00 30.80 -2.06
C GLN A 90 11.24 30.88 -3.38
N CYS A 91 10.61 32.02 -3.64
CA CYS A 91 9.77 32.19 -4.81
C CYS A 91 10.63 32.25 -6.09
N SER A 92 10.45 31.26 -6.97
CA SER A 92 11.14 31.20 -8.26
C SER A 92 10.71 32.33 -9.20
N GLU A 93 9.43 32.68 -9.19
CA GLU A 93 8.84 33.70 -10.07
C GLU A 93 9.38 35.11 -9.80
N CYS A 94 9.67 35.44 -8.55
CA CYS A 94 10.23 36.75 -8.19
C CYS A 94 11.77 36.72 -8.04
N HIS A 95 12.43 35.69 -8.57
CA HIS A 95 13.88 35.47 -8.43
C HIS A 95 14.37 35.56 -6.99
N GLY A 96 13.58 35.01 -6.07
CA GLY A 96 13.98 34.90 -4.68
C GLY A 96 13.85 36.14 -3.81
N LYS A 97 13.21 37.20 -4.32
CA LYS A 97 12.83 38.39 -3.54
C LYS A 97 11.72 38.15 -2.49
N GLY A 98 11.13 36.96 -2.46
CA GLY A 98 10.03 36.61 -1.57
C GLY A 98 9.91 35.11 -1.36
N TRP A 99 8.88 34.73 -0.60
CA TRP A 99 8.63 33.35 -0.17
C TRP A 99 7.24 32.88 -0.58
N THR A 100 7.12 31.59 -0.83
CA THR A 100 5.87 30.89 -1.09
C THR A 100 5.66 29.83 -0.03
N ARG A 101 4.40 29.56 0.33
CA ARG A 101 4.05 28.49 1.27
C ARG A 101 4.45 27.15 0.64
N CYS A 102 5.14 26.29 1.42
CA CYS A 102 5.47 24.96 0.93
C CYS A 102 4.18 24.15 0.73
N LEU A 103 3.91 23.75 -0.51
CA LEU A 103 2.71 22.96 -0.85
C LEU A 103 2.80 21.50 -0.34
N SER A 104 4.01 21.00 -0.09
CA SER A 104 4.21 19.61 0.35
C SER A 104 3.98 19.39 1.84
N CYS A 105 4.11 20.44 2.67
CA CYS A 105 3.79 20.38 4.10
C CYS A 105 2.77 21.43 4.52
N HIS A 106 2.12 22.09 3.55
CA HIS A 106 1.19 23.19 3.80
C HIS A 106 1.68 24.21 4.82
N GLY A 107 2.97 24.56 4.82
CA GLY A 107 3.48 25.56 5.76
C GLY A 107 3.89 25.04 7.14
N ASP A 108 3.60 23.79 7.48
CA ASP A 108 3.84 23.28 8.84
C ASP A 108 5.33 23.03 9.10
N GLY A 109 6.08 22.63 8.06
CA GLY A 109 7.53 22.41 8.13
C GLY A 109 7.96 21.16 8.91
N TRP A 110 7.23 20.80 9.97
CA TRP A 110 7.48 19.76 10.99
C TRP A 110 8.95 19.45 11.26
N TYR A 111 9.57 20.31 12.07
CA TYR A 111 10.79 20.08 12.84
C TYR A 111 10.42 19.50 14.22
N THR A 112 11.04 18.40 14.63
CA THR A 112 11.01 17.92 16.01
C THR A 112 12.41 18.14 16.57
N ASP A 113 12.49 18.92 17.66
CA ASP A 113 13.73 19.14 18.42
C ASP A 113 14.31 17.82 18.96
#